data_AF-A0A132EVX5-F1
#
_entry.id   AF-A0A132EVX5-F1
#
_cell.length_a   1.000
_cell.length_b   1.000
_cell.length_c   1.000
_cell.angle_alpha   90.00
_cell.angle_beta   90.00
_cell.angle_gamma   90.00
#
_symmetry.space_group_name_H-M   'P 1'
#
loop_
_entity.id
_entity.type
_entity.pdbx_description
1 polymer ?
#
loop_
_entity_poly.entity_id
_entity_poly.type
_entity_poly.pdbx_seq_one_letter_code
_entity_poly.pdbx_strand_id
1 'polypeptide(L)'
;MRPPPDDPAAFRFDAIKTSCAAEGRDLVITFGRVETDPKRADFSKVPGHVSFSIDVRSIEPDTLQHMEARVRERCAEISAKLGVGFDLGLKTHSKPAAMDAALRASLLDGAARYGIPATEITSGAGHDSAIFAGQGVPTAMIFVRNENGSHNPDEAMEMKDFAYALQLLEYGMICCF
;
A
#
# COMPACT_ATOMS: atom_id res chain seq x y z
N MET A 1 -0.07 26.06 22.38
CA MET A 1 -0.62 25.18 23.42
C MET A 1 -0.50 23.76 22.90
N ARG A 2 0.36 22.91 23.48
CA ARG A 2 0.48 21.51 23.06
C ARG A 2 -0.79 20.79 23.56
N PRO A 3 -1.59 20.13 22.71
CA PRO A 3 -2.73 19.37 23.21
C PRO A 3 -2.21 18.28 24.19
N PRO A 4 -2.96 17.98 25.26
CA PRO A 4 -2.53 17.01 26.26
C PRO A 4 -2.30 15.64 25.60
N PRO A 5 -1.36 14.83 26.13
CA PRO A 5 -1.00 13.52 25.58
C PRO A 5 -2.17 12.53 25.49
N ASP A 6 -3.26 12.81 26.21
CA ASP A 6 -4.49 12.03 26.32
C ASP A 6 -5.71 12.72 25.67
N ASP A 7 -5.49 13.72 24.81
CA ASP A 7 -6.59 14.41 24.11
C ASP A 7 -7.36 13.41 23.21
N PRO A 8 -8.61 13.07 23.54
CA PRO A 8 -9.40 12.15 22.73
C PRO A 8 -9.87 12.76 21.40
N ALA A 9 -9.66 14.07 21.17
CA ALA A 9 -9.85 14.71 19.88
C ALA A 9 -8.66 14.50 18.92
N ALA A 10 -7.52 14.00 19.41
CA ALA A 10 -6.42 13.58 18.56
C ALA A 10 -6.76 12.23 17.92
N PHE A 11 -7.07 12.26 16.63
CA PHE A 11 -7.30 11.10 15.78
C PHE A 11 -6.05 10.21 15.74
N ARG A 12 -5.97 9.20 16.60
CA ARG A 12 -4.82 8.28 16.71
C ARG A 12 -5.14 6.91 16.11
N PHE A 13 -4.91 6.78 14.81
CA PHE A 13 -4.81 5.47 14.15
C PHE A 13 -3.52 4.71 14.53
N ASP A 14 -2.56 5.40 15.12
CA ASP A 14 -1.30 4.82 15.63
C ASP A 14 -1.55 3.67 16.60
N ALA A 15 -2.59 3.74 17.44
CA ALA A 15 -2.93 2.66 18.37
C ALA A 15 -3.35 1.37 17.64
N ILE A 16 -4.04 1.50 16.49
CA ILE A 16 -4.51 0.35 15.71
C ILE A 16 -3.36 -0.26 14.91
N LYS A 17 -2.52 0.58 14.29
CA LYS A 17 -1.29 0.14 13.62
C LYS A 17 -0.35 -0.58 14.58
N THR A 18 -0.21 -0.08 15.80
CA THR A 18 0.64 -0.67 16.84
C THR A 18 0.12 -2.02 17.32
N SER A 19 -1.20 -2.20 17.46
CA SER A 19 -1.79 -3.49 17.87
C SER A 19 -1.55 -4.59 16.84
N CYS A 20 -1.79 -4.31 15.56
CA CYS A 20 -1.59 -5.32 14.51
C CYS A 20 -0.10 -5.64 14.29
N ALA A 21 0.78 -4.65 14.40
CA ALA A 21 2.22 -4.88 14.37
C ALA A 21 2.70 -5.72 15.57
N ALA A 22 2.15 -5.51 16.77
CA ALA A 22 2.46 -6.30 17.97
C ALA A 22 1.98 -7.76 17.88
N GLU A 23 0.92 -8.01 17.09
CA GLU A 23 0.41 -9.36 16.79
C GLU A 23 1.16 -10.05 15.63
N GLY A 24 2.18 -9.40 15.05
CA GLY A 24 2.98 -9.95 13.96
C GLY A 24 2.24 -10.05 12.62
N ARG A 25 1.11 -9.35 12.47
CA ARG A 25 0.29 -9.38 11.25
C ARG A 25 0.82 -8.37 10.23
N ASP A 26 0.82 -8.76 8.95
CA ASP A 26 1.13 -7.85 7.84
C ASP A 26 0.02 -6.81 7.70
N LEU A 27 0.31 -5.56 8.07
CA LEU A 27 -0.64 -4.46 7.97
C LEU A 27 0.07 -3.12 7.77
N VAL A 28 -0.31 -2.42 6.72
CA VAL A 28 0.05 -1.02 6.48
C VAL A 28 -1.22 -0.19 6.51
N ILE A 29 -1.22 0.89 7.31
CA ILE A 29 -2.26 1.92 7.33
C ILE A 29 -1.58 3.27 7.11
N THR A 30 -2.11 4.03 6.16
CA THR A 30 -1.58 5.35 5.80
C THR A 30 -2.72 6.34 5.64
N PHE A 31 -2.61 7.51 6.28
CA PHE A 31 -3.45 8.67 5.97
C PHE A 31 -2.75 9.48 4.88
N GLY A 32 -3.11 9.22 3.63
CA GLY A 32 -2.40 9.79 2.47
C GLY A 32 -2.66 11.28 2.29
N ARG A 33 -3.80 11.77 2.78
CA ARG A 33 -4.19 13.18 2.73
C ARG A 33 -5.07 13.50 3.93
N VAL A 34 -4.84 14.64 4.56
CA VAL A 34 -5.73 15.25 5.55
C VAL A 34 -5.73 16.75 5.29
N GLU A 35 -6.89 17.30 4.95
CA GLU A 35 -6.98 18.70 4.53
C GLU A 35 -8.29 19.36 4.99
N THR A 36 -8.18 20.65 5.28
CA THR A 36 -9.31 21.57 5.44
C THR A 36 -9.47 22.41 4.18
N ASP A 37 -10.64 22.99 3.93
CA ASP A 37 -10.84 23.91 2.80
C ASP A 37 -9.84 25.08 2.85
N PRO A 38 -8.90 25.19 1.89
CA PRO A 38 -7.86 26.21 1.92
C PRO A 38 -8.39 27.64 1.82
N LYS A 39 -9.62 27.85 1.32
CA LYS A 39 -10.25 29.18 1.26
C LYS A 39 -10.86 29.61 2.59
N ARG A 40 -11.12 28.66 3.49
CA ARG A 40 -11.77 28.89 4.79
C ARG A 40 -10.82 28.70 5.97
N ALA A 41 -9.77 27.91 5.77
CA ALA A 41 -8.76 27.61 6.77
C ALA A 41 -8.08 28.90 7.27
N ASP A 42 -8.02 29.03 8.59
CA ASP A 42 -7.38 30.13 9.30
C ASP A 42 -6.94 29.60 10.67
N PHE A 43 -5.79 30.04 11.19
CA PHE A 43 -5.27 29.56 12.47
C PHE A 43 -6.21 29.82 13.67
N SER A 44 -7.13 30.77 13.54
CA SER A 44 -8.10 31.14 14.57
C SER A 44 -9.49 30.52 14.38
N LYS A 45 -9.71 29.74 13.30
CA LYS A 45 -11.03 29.18 12.98
C LYS A 45 -11.07 27.67 13.20
N VAL A 46 -12.10 27.22 13.90
CA VAL A 46 -12.41 25.79 14.01
C VAL A 46 -12.93 25.29 12.65
N PRO A 47 -12.34 24.24 12.04
CA PRO A 47 -12.78 23.74 10.75
C PRO A 47 -14.15 23.06 10.88
N GLY A 48 -15.09 23.46 10.04
CA GLY A 48 -16.41 22.80 9.94
C GLY A 48 -16.41 21.54 9.06
N HIS A 49 -15.31 21.27 8.34
CA HIS A 49 -15.16 20.12 7.46
C HIS A 49 -13.68 19.75 7.30
N VAL A 50 -13.38 18.45 7.31
CA VAL A 50 -12.05 17.89 7.04
C VAL A 50 -12.22 16.75 6.05
N SER A 51 -11.46 16.78 4.97
CA SER A 51 -11.34 15.68 4.03
C SER A 51 -10.10 14.86 4.36
N PHE A 52 -10.19 13.53 4.28
CA PHE A 52 -9.03 12.67 4.41
C PHE A 52 -9.12 11.45 3.50
N SER A 53 -7.97 10.81 3.26
CA SER A 53 -7.90 9.49 2.64
C SER A 53 -7.20 8.51 3.59
N ILE A 54 -7.68 7.26 3.60
CA ILE A 54 -7.07 6.16 4.32
C ILE A 54 -6.76 5.04 3.32
N ASP A 55 -5.50 4.59 3.31
CA ASP A 55 -5.05 3.41 2.58
C ASP A 55 -4.73 2.31 3.58
N VAL A 56 -5.31 1.13 3.39
CA VAL A 56 -5.13 -0.04 4.26
C VAL A 56 -4.71 -1.22 3.39
N ARG A 57 -3.53 -1.78 3.65
CA ARG A 57 -2.95 -2.89 2.88
C ARG A 57 -2.54 -4.03 3.78
N SER A 58 -2.82 -5.25 3.33
CA SER A 58 -2.42 -6.51 3.95
C SER A 58 -2.52 -7.61 2.91
N ILE A 59 -1.64 -8.60 2.99
CA ILE A 59 -1.77 -9.85 2.21
C ILE A 59 -2.88 -10.77 2.73
N GLU A 60 -3.35 -10.55 3.96
CA GLU A 60 -4.38 -11.35 4.63
C GLU A 60 -5.78 -10.71 4.47
N PRO A 61 -6.72 -11.33 3.74
CA PRO A 61 -8.06 -10.78 3.53
C PRO A 61 -8.84 -10.53 4.83
N ASP A 62 -8.67 -11.41 5.81
CA ASP A 62 -9.35 -11.29 7.11
C ASP A 62 -8.84 -10.10 7.92
N THR A 63 -7.56 -9.73 7.77
CA THR A 63 -7.00 -8.50 8.34
C THR A 63 -7.71 -7.27 7.78
N LEU A 64 -7.87 -7.21 6.46
CA LEU A 64 -8.54 -6.08 5.80
C LEU A 64 -10.00 -5.94 6.24
N GLN A 65 -10.73 -7.06 6.33
CA GLN A 65 -12.12 -7.05 6.79
C GLN A 65 -12.24 -6.59 8.26
N HIS A 66 -11.38 -7.12 9.13
CA HIS A 66 -11.35 -6.70 10.53
C HIS A 66 -11.04 -5.21 10.66
N MET A 67 -10.07 -4.72 9.88
CA MET A 67 -9.68 -3.32 9.89
C MET A 67 -10.77 -2.38 9.38
N GLU A 68 -11.52 -2.78 8.35
CA GLU A 68 -12.68 -2.01 7.89
C GLU A 68 -13.75 -1.89 8.99
N ALA A 69 -14.06 -3.00 9.68
CA ALA A 69 -15.02 -2.98 10.78
C ALA A 69 -14.57 -2.03 11.90
N ARG A 70 -13.28 -2.08 12.27
CA ARG A 70 -12.69 -1.20 13.28
C ARG A 70 -12.72 0.27 12.86
N VAL A 71 -12.44 0.61 11.60
CA VAL A 71 -12.56 1.99 11.09
C VAL A 71 -13.99 2.51 11.30
N ARG A 72 -15.00 1.71 10.92
CA ARG A 72 -16.41 2.11 11.04
C ARG A 72 -16.84 2.28 12.50
N GLU A 73 -16.43 1.37 13.37
CA GLU A 73 -16.69 1.46 14.81
C GLU A 73 -16.11 2.75 15.39
N ARG A 74 -14.86 3.08 15.04
CA ARG A 74 -14.21 4.32 15.52
C ARG A 74 -14.89 5.57 14.99
N CYS A 75 -15.33 5.59 13.74
CA CYS A 75 -16.14 6.68 13.21
C CYS A 75 -17.45 6.86 14.01
N ALA A 76 -18.13 5.77 14.36
CA ALA A 76 -19.37 5.83 15.15
C ALA A 76 -19.12 6.35 16.57
N GLU A 77 -18.08 5.86 17.26
CA GLU A 77 -17.67 6.33 18.58
C GLU A 77 -17.37 7.83 18.58
N ILE A 78 -16.61 8.30 17.60
CA ILE A 78 -16.24 9.71 17.46
C ILE A 78 -17.47 10.57 17.14
N SER A 79 -18.35 10.09 16.25
CA SER A 79 -19.60 10.78 15.91
C SER A 79 -20.46 11.00 17.15
N ALA A 80 -20.63 9.95 17.98
CA ALA A 80 -21.41 10.03 19.21
C ALA A 80 -20.77 10.98 20.24
N LYS A 81 -19.44 10.99 20.34
CA LYS A 81 -18.72 11.82 21.32
C LYS A 81 -18.64 13.29 20.94
N LEU A 82 -18.44 13.60 19.67
CA LEU A 82 -18.15 14.95 19.19
C LEU A 82 -19.29 15.60 18.39
N GLY A 83 -20.36 14.86 18.08
CA GLY A 83 -21.48 15.36 17.29
C GLY A 83 -21.13 15.65 15.83
N VAL A 84 -20.14 14.94 15.27
CA VAL A 84 -19.71 15.09 13.87
C VAL A 84 -20.26 13.95 13.01
N GLY A 85 -20.38 14.19 11.70
CA GLY A 85 -20.72 13.17 10.72
C GLY A 85 -19.48 12.67 9.96
N PHE A 86 -19.48 11.40 9.56
CA PHE A 86 -18.48 10.83 8.66
C PHE A 86 -19.15 10.36 7.37
N ASP A 87 -18.61 10.78 6.23
CA ASP A 87 -18.85 10.17 4.93
C ASP A 87 -17.55 9.47 4.50
N LEU A 88 -17.55 8.12 4.50
CA LEU A 88 -16.39 7.33 4.12
C LEU A 88 -16.29 7.11 2.60
N GLY A 89 -17.27 7.57 1.83
CA GLY A 89 -17.28 7.46 0.38
C GLY A 89 -17.27 6.02 -0.14
N LEU A 90 -16.92 5.89 -1.43
CA LEU A 90 -16.81 4.60 -2.10
C LEU A 90 -15.49 3.91 -1.74
N LYS A 91 -15.60 2.67 -1.26
CA LYS A 91 -14.45 1.81 -1.04
C LYS A 91 -13.87 1.34 -2.38
N THR A 92 -12.60 1.61 -2.59
CA THR A 92 -11.79 0.96 -3.63
C THR A 92 -11.05 -0.22 -3.02
N HIS A 93 -10.94 -1.33 -3.76
CA HIS A 93 -10.16 -2.50 -3.34
C HIS A 93 -9.51 -3.15 -4.56
N SER A 94 -8.32 -3.72 -4.36
CA SER A 94 -7.68 -4.63 -5.29
C SER A 94 -7.76 -6.05 -4.72
N LYS A 95 -8.02 -7.04 -5.57
CA LYS A 95 -7.90 -8.44 -5.18
C LYS A 95 -6.43 -8.85 -5.28
N PRO A 96 -5.89 -9.66 -4.34
CA PRO A 96 -4.59 -10.29 -4.52
C PRO A 96 -4.56 -11.08 -5.83
N ALA A 97 -3.47 -10.97 -6.57
CA ALA A 97 -3.29 -11.67 -7.83
C ALA A 97 -2.01 -12.51 -7.77
N ALA A 98 -2.14 -13.81 -8.04
CA ALA A 98 -1.00 -14.70 -8.16
C ALA A 98 -0.37 -14.54 -9.55
N MET A 99 0.94 -14.31 -9.59
CA MET A 99 1.70 -14.34 -10.83
C MET A 99 1.89 -15.79 -11.30
N ASP A 100 1.95 -15.98 -12.61
CA ASP A 100 2.07 -17.29 -13.25
C ASP A 100 3.35 -18.02 -12.79
N ALA A 101 3.18 -19.27 -12.35
CA ALA A 101 4.25 -20.05 -11.76
C ALA A 101 5.32 -20.47 -12.79
N ALA A 102 4.92 -20.75 -14.04
CA ALA A 102 5.84 -21.14 -15.09
C ALA A 102 6.70 -19.96 -15.55
N LEU A 103 6.08 -18.78 -15.73
CA LEU A 103 6.81 -17.55 -16.06
C LEU A 103 7.79 -17.15 -14.94
N ARG A 104 7.36 -17.23 -13.67
CA ARG A 104 8.26 -17.00 -12.53
C ARG A 104 9.45 -17.95 -12.52
N ALA A 105 9.21 -19.25 -12.69
CA ALA A 105 10.27 -20.26 -12.72
C ALA A 105 11.26 -20.01 -13.88
N SER A 106 10.74 -19.63 -15.07
CA SER A 106 11.57 -19.29 -16.23
C SER A 106 12.46 -18.07 -15.96
N LEU A 107 11.92 -17.00 -15.38
CA LEU A 107 12.70 -15.81 -15.02
C LEU A 107 13.80 -16.12 -13.99
N LEU A 108 13.53 -17.00 -13.02
CA LEU A 108 14.53 -17.45 -12.06
C LEU A 108 15.64 -18.29 -12.71
N ASP A 109 15.29 -19.16 -13.66
CA ASP A 109 16.28 -19.90 -14.46
C ASP A 109 17.17 -18.94 -15.28
N GLY A 110 16.56 -17.94 -15.93
CA GLY A 110 17.28 -16.87 -16.62
C GLY A 110 18.25 -16.14 -15.71
N ALA A 111 17.82 -15.78 -14.49
CA ALA A 111 18.67 -15.13 -13.50
C ALA A 111 19.87 -16.00 -13.10
N ALA A 112 19.63 -17.30 -12.86
CA ALA A 112 20.70 -18.25 -12.56
C ALA A 112 21.72 -18.37 -13.71
N ARG A 113 21.26 -18.45 -14.97
CA ARG A 113 22.12 -18.56 -16.15
C ARG A 113 23.02 -17.34 -16.36
N TYR A 114 22.50 -16.14 -16.12
CA TYR A 114 23.26 -14.90 -16.25
C TYR A 114 24.04 -14.53 -14.99
N GLY A 115 23.95 -15.32 -13.91
CA GLY A 115 24.59 -15.02 -12.64
C GLY A 115 24.03 -13.76 -11.96
N ILE A 116 22.75 -13.44 -12.21
CA ILE A 116 22.06 -12.30 -11.63
C ILE A 116 21.49 -12.73 -10.26
N PRO A 117 21.87 -12.06 -9.16
CA PRO A 117 21.27 -12.33 -7.85
C PRO A 117 19.79 -11.94 -7.86
N ALA A 118 18.91 -12.93 -7.66
CA ALA A 118 17.46 -12.72 -7.63
C ALA A 118 16.83 -13.48 -6.45
N THR A 119 15.73 -12.95 -5.93
CA THR A 119 14.91 -13.59 -4.90
C THR A 119 13.44 -13.34 -5.20
N GLU A 120 12.58 -14.21 -4.71
CA GLU A 120 11.14 -14.03 -4.85
C GLU A 120 10.60 -13.10 -3.77
N ILE A 121 9.72 -12.18 -4.16
CA ILE A 121 9.06 -11.23 -3.27
C ILE A 121 7.58 -11.10 -3.63
N THR A 122 6.76 -10.69 -2.67
CA THR A 122 5.38 -10.27 -2.92
C THR A 122 5.35 -8.75 -3.10
N SER A 123 4.57 -8.25 -4.07
CA SER A 123 4.37 -6.79 -4.19
C SER A 123 3.33 -6.31 -3.18
N GLY A 124 3.71 -5.32 -2.37
CA GLY A 124 2.77 -4.56 -1.51
C GLY A 124 2.10 -3.38 -2.24
N ALA A 125 2.42 -3.16 -3.52
CA ALA A 125 1.86 -2.09 -4.34
C ALA A 125 0.91 -2.65 -5.40
N GLY A 126 -0.07 -1.83 -5.79
CA GLY A 126 -0.94 -2.13 -6.93
C GLY A 126 -0.19 -1.92 -8.25
N HIS A 127 -0.28 -2.90 -9.15
CA HIS A 127 0.25 -2.82 -10.51
C HIS A 127 -0.77 -3.36 -11.50
N ASP A 128 -0.77 -2.87 -12.74
CA ASP A 128 -1.69 -3.33 -13.78
C ASP A 128 -1.58 -4.84 -14.04
N SER A 129 -0.39 -5.43 -13.82
CA SER A 129 -0.14 -6.87 -13.87
C SER A 129 -1.13 -7.70 -13.04
N ALA A 130 -1.60 -7.16 -11.91
CA ALA A 130 -2.60 -7.85 -11.09
C ALA A 130 -3.96 -7.96 -11.80
N ILE A 131 -4.32 -6.97 -12.62
CA ILE A 131 -5.53 -6.99 -13.44
C ILE A 131 -5.40 -8.06 -14.53
N PHE A 132 -4.29 -8.08 -15.26
CA PHE A 132 -4.04 -9.09 -16.31
C PHE A 132 -4.08 -10.52 -15.75
N ALA A 133 -3.36 -10.77 -14.65
CA ALA A 133 -3.39 -12.05 -13.95
C ALA A 133 -4.82 -12.42 -13.50
N GLY A 134 -5.58 -11.47 -12.96
CA GLY A 134 -6.98 -11.68 -12.57
C GLY A 134 -7.93 -11.99 -13.72
N GLN A 135 -7.56 -11.65 -14.97
CA GLN A 135 -8.27 -12.03 -16.19
C GLN A 135 -7.78 -13.35 -16.80
N GLY A 136 -6.89 -14.07 -16.12
CA GLY A 136 -6.35 -15.35 -16.59
C GLY A 136 -5.26 -15.23 -17.65
N VAL A 137 -4.69 -14.04 -17.85
CA VAL A 137 -3.52 -13.86 -18.73
C VAL A 137 -2.26 -14.26 -17.94
N PRO A 138 -1.44 -15.22 -18.43
CA PRO A 138 -0.18 -15.56 -17.78
C PRO A 138 0.70 -14.31 -17.64
N THR A 139 1.02 -13.95 -16.40
CA THR A 139 1.68 -12.69 -16.07
C THR A 139 2.72 -12.91 -15.00
N ALA A 140 3.90 -12.29 -15.12
CA ALA A 140 4.92 -12.22 -14.09
C ALA A 140 5.50 -10.80 -14.02
N MET A 141 6.18 -10.50 -12.93
CA MET A 141 6.81 -9.19 -12.70
C MET A 141 8.28 -9.38 -12.35
N ILE A 142 9.12 -8.45 -12.82
CA ILE A 142 10.52 -8.33 -12.42
C ILE A 142 10.62 -7.06 -11.58
N PHE A 143 11.11 -7.18 -10.35
CA PHE A 143 11.39 -6.03 -9.49
C PHE A 143 12.86 -5.66 -9.56
N VAL A 144 13.13 -4.36 -9.53
CA VAL A 144 14.47 -3.80 -9.44
C VAL A 144 14.64 -3.19 -8.05
N ARG A 145 15.84 -3.30 -7.48
CA ARG A 145 16.15 -2.63 -6.21
C ARG A 145 15.99 -1.13 -6.40
N ASN A 146 15.35 -0.52 -5.41
CA ASN A 146 15.04 0.89 -5.38
C ASN A 146 15.52 1.44 -4.05
N GLU A 147 16.40 2.43 -4.11
CA GLU A 147 16.92 3.15 -2.96
C GLU A 147 15.93 4.26 -2.57
N ASN A 148 15.81 4.50 -1.26
CA ASN A 148 14.90 5.48 -0.65
C ASN A 148 13.40 5.23 -0.82
N GLY A 149 13.02 4.14 -1.51
CA GLY A 149 11.64 3.75 -1.74
C GLY A 149 10.93 4.65 -2.76
N SER A 150 9.78 4.18 -3.24
CA SER A 150 9.01 4.87 -4.28
C SER A 150 8.15 6.02 -3.74
N HIS A 151 7.63 6.86 -4.64
CA HIS A 151 6.86 8.07 -4.33
C HIS A 151 7.65 9.09 -3.49
N ASN A 152 8.96 9.12 -3.69
CA ASN A 152 9.90 10.02 -3.04
C ASN A 152 10.68 10.79 -4.14
N PRO A 153 10.85 12.12 -4.05
CA PRO A 153 11.72 12.85 -4.97
C PRO A 153 13.15 12.31 -5.07
N ASP A 154 13.64 11.69 -3.99
CA ASP A 154 14.97 11.08 -3.91
C ASP A 154 14.96 9.57 -4.28
N GLU A 155 13.88 9.08 -4.90
CA GLU A 155 13.77 7.72 -5.43
C GLU A 155 14.91 7.47 -6.43
N ALA A 156 15.68 6.42 -6.18
CA ALA A 156 16.87 6.11 -6.97
C ALA A 156 16.99 4.62 -7.26
N MET A 157 17.67 4.30 -8.35
CA MET A 157 17.92 2.93 -8.78
C MET A 157 19.33 2.85 -9.37
N GLU A 158 20.07 1.81 -9.00
CA GLU A 158 21.37 1.54 -9.59
C GLU A 158 21.23 1.10 -11.05
N MET A 159 21.95 1.75 -11.96
CA MET A 159 21.89 1.41 -13.40
C MET A 159 22.29 -0.03 -13.69
N LYS A 160 23.13 -0.62 -12.84
CA LYS A 160 23.49 -2.04 -12.90
C LYS A 160 22.28 -2.95 -12.67
N ASP A 161 21.44 -2.61 -11.69
CA ASP A 161 20.24 -3.40 -11.39
C ASP A 161 19.18 -3.23 -12.47
N PHE A 162 19.07 -2.03 -13.05
CA PHE A 162 18.24 -1.81 -14.24
C PHE A 162 18.68 -2.66 -15.43
N ALA A 163 20.00 -2.72 -15.69
CA ALA A 163 20.54 -3.54 -16.78
C ALA A 163 20.27 -5.04 -16.57
N TYR A 164 20.39 -5.54 -15.34
CA TYR A 164 20.00 -6.91 -15.00
C TYR A 164 18.53 -7.19 -15.25
N ALA A 165 17.65 -6.27 -14.85
CA ALA A 165 16.22 -6.42 -15.08
C ALA A 165 15.86 -6.44 -16.56
N LEU A 166 16.50 -5.58 -17.37
CA LEU A 166 16.31 -5.57 -18.83
C LEU A 166 16.77 -6.88 -19.47
N GLN A 167 17.94 -7.39 -19.05
CA GLN A 167 18.45 -8.67 -19.53
C GLN A 167 17.51 -9.84 -19.19
N LEU A 168 16.89 -9.82 -18.01
CA LEU A 168 15.88 -10.81 -17.62
C LEU A 168 14.57 -10.65 -18.36
N LEU A 169 14.14 -9.43 -18.64
CA LEU A 169 12.96 -9.16 -19.43
C LEU A 169 13.14 -9.70 -20.86
N GLU A 170 14.29 -9.44 -21.47
CA GLU A 170 14.64 -9.98 -22.79
C GLU A 170 14.62 -11.51 -22.80
N TYR A 171 15.24 -12.14 -21.80
CA TYR A 171 15.20 -13.60 -21.64
C TYR A 171 13.77 -14.13 -21.52
N GLY A 172 12.96 -13.51 -20.67
CA GLY A 172 11.56 -13.89 -20.48
C GLY A 172 10.75 -13.79 -21.77
N MET A 173 11.00 -12.76 -22.59
CA MET A 173 10.32 -12.59 -23.88
C MET A 173 10.74 -13.62 -24.93
N ILE A 174 11.99 -14.09 -24.91
CA ILE A 174 12.51 -15.03 -25.92
C ILE A 174 12.26 -16.49 -25.53
N CYS A 175 12.34 -16.83 -24.23
CA CYS A 175 12.33 -18.21 -23.77
C CYS A 175 10.99 -18.70 -23.20
N CYS A 176 10.01 -17.81 -22.97
CA CYS A 176 8.69 -18.18 -22.43
C CYS A 176 7.60 -18.36 -23.50
N PHE A 177 7.93 -18.22 -24.78
CA PHE A 177 7.05 -18.43 -25.94
C PHE A 177 7.74 -19.35 -26.96
#